data_AF-A0A8C8YI04-F1
#
_entry.id   AF-A0A8C8YI04-F1
#
_cell.length_a   1.000
_cell.length_b   1.000
_cell.length_c   1.000
_cell.angle_alpha   90.00
_cell.angle_beta   90.00
_cell.angle_gamma   90.00
#
_symmetry.space_group_name_H-M   'P 1'
#
loop_
_entity.id
_entity.type
_entity.pdbx_description
1 polymer ?
#
loop_
_entity_poly.entity_id
_entity_poly.type
_entity_poly.pdbx_seq_one_letter_code
_entity_poly.pdbx_strand_id
1 'polypeptide(L)'
;MRCDRNRILKPIGYTNLENTIKKEVVLEEGTLAFKNWGKADTEIYRQLWIFDVQNPQEVMVNSSNIKVKQRGPYTYRVHYLAKENITQDPEDHTVSYVKLNGAIFEPSLSVGTENDTFTVLNPAVVAPYIFQNASIQKSFNLLLKESNSSMFQTRTLKEILWGYKDPFLTLVPYPVPTTVGVYYPYNNTVDGVYKVFNGKDNIISGYSVCVCVYGASFPPFIEKSRVLYIFSSALCRSFYVVFESDVDLKGIPVYRFILPSKTFASPTQNPDNHCFYNISNNSPFYGILDVSQCRGIPVYISRPHFLHASPDVSEPIEGLNPNEEEHGTYLDVEPITGFTLRFSKRMQVNMLVKPVQTIEALKGLKKNYVVPIFWLNETGTIGDEKAEMFRHQVTGKIKLLSLLQISFVSIGVMMFGAFMILLCMQIKR
;
A
#
# COMPACT_ATOMS: atom_id res chain seq x y z
N MET A 1 38.63 13.13 17.47
CA MET A 1 38.83 12.52 16.13
C MET A 1 37.79 13.08 15.19
N ARG A 2 38.22 13.91 14.23
CA ARG A 2 37.38 14.50 13.17
C ARG A 2 37.16 13.43 12.11
N CYS A 3 35.90 13.13 11.77
CA CYS A 3 35.62 12.35 10.57
C CYS A 3 35.87 13.24 9.34
N ASP A 4 36.74 12.74 8.47
CA ASP A 4 37.05 13.31 7.18
C ASP A 4 35.78 13.53 6.35
N ARG A 5 35.56 14.79 5.96
CA ARG A 5 34.74 15.11 4.80
C ARG A 5 35.57 14.79 3.57
N ASN A 6 35.41 13.59 3.03
CA ASN A 6 35.76 13.34 1.64
C ASN A 6 34.85 14.19 0.73
N ARG A 7 35.24 15.45 0.51
CA ARG A 7 34.74 16.27 -0.59
C ARG A 7 35.34 15.71 -1.88
N ILE A 8 34.67 14.71 -2.45
CA ILE A 8 34.84 14.38 -3.86
C ILE A 8 34.41 15.64 -4.63
N LEU A 9 35.33 16.23 -5.39
CA LEU A 9 35.04 17.33 -6.31
C LEU A 9 33.99 16.85 -7.33
N LYS A 10 32.71 17.13 -7.07
CA LYS A 10 31.66 16.95 -8.06
C LYS A 10 31.82 18.03 -9.13
N PRO A 11 32.02 17.68 -10.40
CA PRO A 11 32.18 18.68 -11.46
C PRO A 11 30.89 19.47 -11.68
N ILE A 12 31.05 20.71 -12.11
CA ILE A 12 29.98 21.74 -12.23
C ILE A 12 28.77 21.24 -13.05
N GLY A 13 28.98 20.42 -14.07
CA GLY A 13 27.92 19.84 -14.89
C GLY A 13 26.97 18.91 -14.11
N TYR A 14 27.50 18.16 -13.14
CA TYR A 14 26.70 17.29 -12.28
C TYR A 14 25.86 18.12 -11.30
N THR A 15 26.41 19.22 -10.79
CA THR A 15 25.70 20.16 -9.90
C THR A 15 24.53 20.85 -10.61
N ASN A 16 24.70 21.25 -11.87
CA ASN A 16 23.62 21.88 -12.65
C ASN A 16 22.47 20.91 -12.93
N LEU A 17 22.78 19.66 -13.25
CA LEU A 17 21.79 18.61 -13.45
C LEU A 17 21.03 18.27 -12.16
N GLU A 18 21.74 18.12 -11.04
CA GLU A 18 21.11 17.92 -9.73
C GLU A 18 20.13 19.06 -9.42
N ASN A 19 20.51 20.30 -9.72
CA ASN A 19 19.64 21.47 -9.52
C ASN A 19 18.42 21.47 -10.45
N THR A 20 18.57 21.04 -11.71
CA THR A 20 17.43 20.87 -12.62
C THR A 20 16.47 19.81 -12.12
N ILE A 21 16.98 18.65 -11.69
CA ILE A 21 16.14 17.58 -11.13
C ILE A 21 15.42 18.09 -9.87
N LYS A 22 16.15 18.72 -8.93
CA LYS A 22 15.56 19.28 -7.71
C LYS A 22 14.42 20.27 -7.99
N LYS A 23 14.49 21.01 -9.10
CA LYS A 23 13.40 21.92 -9.53
C LYS A 23 12.23 21.17 -10.16
N GLU A 24 12.48 20.21 -11.04
CA GLU A 24 11.44 19.45 -11.74
C GLU A 24 10.64 18.48 -10.84
N VAL A 25 11.20 18.10 -9.69
CA VAL A 25 10.55 17.23 -8.70
C VAL A 25 9.72 17.97 -7.65
N VAL A 26 9.77 19.31 -7.61
CA VAL A 26 8.94 20.12 -6.69
C VAL A 26 7.47 20.00 -7.09
N LEU A 27 6.56 19.90 -6.12
CA LEU A 27 5.12 19.95 -6.36
C LEU A 27 4.65 21.39 -6.57
N GLU A 28 5.11 22.03 -7.64
CA GLU A 28 4.75 23.40 -8.04
C GLU A 28 4.22 23.40 -9.48
N GLU A 29 3.29 24.31 -9.79
CA GLU A 29 2.65 24.37 -11.10
C GLU A 29 3.68 24.53 -12.23
N GLY A 30 3.51 23.75 -13.31
CA GLY A 30 4.42 23.74 -14.46
C GLY A 30 5.50 22.64 -14.42
N THR A 31 5.86 22.13 -13.26
CA THR A 31 6.87 21.05 -13.09
C THR A 31 6.36 19.69 -13.60
N LEU A 32 7.29 18.79 -13.94
CA LEU A 32 6.96 17.40 -14.29
C LEU A 32 6.29 16.65 -13.13
N ALA A 33 6.80 16.82 -11.90
CA ALA A 33 6.23 16.16 -10.73
C ALA A 33 4.79 16.62 -10.44
N PHE A 34 4.49 17.91 -10.52
CA PHE A 34 3.14 18.42 -10.25
C PHE A 34 2.12 17.90 -11.26
N LYS A 35 2.47 17.81 -12.55
CA LYS A 35 1.59 17.23 -13.59
C LYS A 35 1.24 15.78 -13.29
N ASN A 36 2.25 14.94 -13.06
CA ASN A 36 2.06 13.52 -12.75
C ASN A 36 1.39 13.29 -11.38
N TRP A 37 1.64 14.19 -10.41
CA TRP A 37 1.03 14.13 -9.10
C TRP A 37 -0.44 14.53 -9.15
N GLY A 38 -0.79 15.62 -9.84
CA GLY A 38 -2.16 16.12 -9.92
C GLY A 38 -3.12 15.11 -10.53
N LYS A 39 -2.69 14.45 -11.62
CA LYS A 39 -3.39 13.32 -12.23
C LYS A 39 -2.38 12.26 -12.62
N ALA A 40 -2.57 11.04 -12.11
CA ALA A 40 -1.69 9.94 -12.49
C ALA A 40 -1.87 9.64 -13.99
N ASP A 41 -0.78 9.77 -14.74
CA ASP A 41 -0.72 9.43 -16.17
C ASP A 41 -0.67 7.91 -16.42
N THR A 42 -0.45 7.12 -15.36
CA THR A 42 -0.44 5.65 -15.41
C THR A 42 -1.80 5.09 -15.03
N GLU A 43 -2.27 4.09 -15.79
CA GLU A 43 -3.47 3.36 -15.45
C GLU A 43 -3.20 2.46 -14.24
N ILE A 44 -4.00 2.63 -13.19
CA ILE A 44 -3.90 1.85 -11.96
C ILE A 44 -5.11 0.92 -11.89
N TYR A 45 -4.82 -0.37 -11.75
CA TYR A 45 -5.83 -1.41 -11.61
C TYR A 45 -5.81 -1.98 -10.21
N ARG A 46 -6.99 -2.20 -9.64
CA ARG A 46 -7.20 -2.97 -8.42
C ARG A 46 -7.89 -4.27 -8.80
N GLN A 47 -7.16 -5.36 -8.66
CA GLN A 47 -7.63 -6.72 -8.90
C GLN A 47 -7.98 -7.36 -7.56
N LEU A 48 -9.11 -8.06 -7.49
CA LEU A 48 -9.59 -8.71 -6.27
C LEU A 48 -9.79 -10.21 -6.46
N TRP A 49 -9.40 -10.99 -5.44
CA TRP A 49 -9.67 -12.42 -5.33
C TRP A 49 -10.45 -12.67 -4.05
N ILE A 50 -11.70 -13.11 -4.18
CA ILE A 50 -12.58 -13.39 -3.05
C ILE A 50 -12.32 -14.82 -2.56
N PHE A 51 -12.25 -15.01 -1.25
CA PHE A 51 -12.18 -16.34 -0.64
C PHE A 51 -13.60 -16.88 -0.43
N ASP A 52 -14.04 -17.72 -1.35
CA ASP A 52 -15.36 -18.34 -1.33
C ASP A 52 -15.36 -19.53 -0.33
N VAL A 53 -16.19 -19.48 0.70
CA VAL A 53 -16.24 -20.49 1.77
C VAL A 53 -17.02 -21.72 1.29
N GLN A 54 -16.38 -22.89 1.39
CA GLN A 54 -16.87 -24.15 0.82
C GLN A 54 -17.65 -25.00 1.85
N ASN A 55 -17.43 -24.81 3.15
CA ASN A 55 -18.05 -25.61 4.22
C ASN A 55 -18.68 -24.76 5.36
N PRO A 56 -19.52 -23.75 5.05
CA PRO A 56 -20.01 -22.80 6.06
C PRO A 56 -20.76 -23.47 7.24
N GLN A 57 -21.59 -24.48 6.97
CA GLN A 57 -22.36 -25.18 7.99
C GLN A 57 -21.48 -26.00 8.93
N GLU A 58 -20.45 -26.67 8.39
CA GLU A 58 -19.52 -27.47 9.17
C GLU A 58 -18.70 -26.58 10.13
N VAL A 59 -18.34 -25.37 9.69
CA VAL A 59 -17.63 -24.39 10.53
C VAL A 59 -18.54 -23.93 11.67
N MET A 60 -19.79 -23.56 11.36
CA MET A 60 -20.73 -23.05 12.35
C MET A 60 -21.10 -24.07 13.43
N VAL A 61 -21.32 -25.33 13.05
CA VAL A 61 -21.83 -26.37 13.96
C VAL A 61 -20.69 -27.09 14.68
N ASN A 62 -19.64 -27.48 13.95
CA ASN A 62 -18.58 -28.33 14.50
C ASN A 62 -17.34 -27.55 14.93
N SER A 63 -17.24 -26.26 14.58
CA SER A 63 -16.01 -25.49 14.66
C SER A 63 -14.86 -26.16 13.89
N SER A 64 -15.17 -26.66 12.69
CA SER A 64 -14.16 -27.22 11.76
C SER A 64 -13.25 -26.12 11.21
N ASN A 65 -12.23 -26.52 10.44
CA ASN A 65 -11.42 -25.58 9.67
C ASN A 65 -12.24 -25.01 8.49
N ILE A 66 -11.95 -23.76 8.12
CA ILE A 66 -12.66 -23.07 7.03
C ILE A 66 -11.99 -23.44 5.72
N LYS A 67 -12.69 -24.16 4.85
CA LYS A 67 -12.25 -24.45 3.49
C LYS A 67 -12.61 -23.29 2.60
N VAL A 68 -11.61 -22.66 1.98
CA VAL A 68 -11.81 -21.55 1.05
C VAL A 68 -11.30 -21.89 -0.33
N LYS A 69 -11.96 -21.34 -1.35
CA LYS A 69 -11.48 -21.34 -2.73
C LYS A 69 -11.37 -19.90 -3.20
N GLN A 70 -10.17 -19.47 -3.58
CA GLN A 70 -10.01 -18.15 -4.16
C GLN A 70 -10.64 -18.07 -5.56
N ARG A 71 -11.31 -16.96 -5.85
CA ARG A 71 -11.93 -16.67 -7.16
C ARG A 71 -11.63 -15.24 -7.57
N GLY A 72 -10.99 -15.07 -8.72
CA GLY A 72 -10.56 -13.79 -9.27
C GLY A 72 -9.62 -13.96 -10.47
N PRO A 73 -9.06 -12.86 -11.01
CA PRO A 73 -9.27 -11.49 -10.56
C PRO A 73 -10.63 -10.93 -10.98
N TYR A 74 -11.22 -10.08 -10.14
CA TYR A 74 -12.19 -9.07 -10.55
C TYR A 74 -11.49 -7.72 -10.56
N THR A 75 -11.44 -7.09 -11.74
CA THR A 75 -10.54 -5.97 -12.00
C THR A 75 -11.30 -4.66 -12.08
N TYR A 76 -10.83 -3.65 -11.36
CA TYR A 76 -11.34 -2.29 -11.41
C TYR A 76 -10.23 -1.31 -11.76
N ARG A 77 -10.48 -0.39 -12.69
CA ARG A 77 -9.66 0.79 -12.88
C ARG A 77 -9.94 1.79 -11.76
N VAL A 78 -8.91 2.15 -11.01
CA VAL A 78 -8.98 3.06 -9.85
C VAL A 78 -7.99 4.22 -10.02
N HIS A 79 -8.10 5.26 -9.19
CA HIS A 79 -7.18 6.40 -9.19
C HIS A 79 -7.06 7.14 -10.54
N TYR A 80 -8.08 7.05 -11.41
CA TYR A 80 -8.13 7.73 -12.71
C TYR A 80 -8.61 9.20 -12.61
N LEU A 81 -9.17 9.58 -11.46
CA LEU A 81 -9.62 10.95 -11.17
C LEU A 81 -8.44 11.82 -10.71
N ALA A 82 -8.42 13.06 -11.16
CA ALA A 82 -7.44 14.04 -10.70
C ALA A 82 -7.70 14.43 -9.24
N LYS A 83 -6.65 14.86 -8.54
CA LYS A 83 -6.75 15.49 -7.22
C LYS A 83 -7.47 16.83 -7.35
N GLU A 84 -8.28 17.16 -6.34
CA GLU A 84 -9.04 18.41 -6.29
C GLU A 84 -8.64 19.26 -5.08
N ASN A 85 -9.15 20.50 -5.04
CA ASN A 85 -8.90 21.49 -4.00
C ASN A 85 -7.40 21.66 -3.69
N ILE A 86 -6.59 21.72 -4.74
CA ILE A 86 -5.14 21.88 -4.63
C ILE A 86 -4.84 23.32 -4.19
N THR A 87 -4.22 23.49 -3.03
CA THR A 87 -3.87 24.81 -2.48
C THR A 87 -2.41 24.79 -2.00
N GLN A 88 -1.61 25.73 -2.50
CA GLN A 88 -0.22 25.92 -2.08
C GLN A 88 -0.17 26.82 -0.86
N ASP A 89 0.64 26.44 0.13
CA ASP A 89 0.93 27.24 1.30
C ASP A 89 2.41 27.70 1.20
N PRO A 90 2.65 28.98 0.89
CA PRO A 90 3.99 29.50 0.68
C PRO A 90 4.75 29.72 2.00
N GLU A 91 4.08 29.77 3.16
CA GLU A 91 4.73 30.03 4.45
C GLU A 91 5.40 28.78 5.00
N ASP A 92 4.75 27.62 4.86
CA ASP A 92 5.26 26.33 5.37
C ASP A 92 5.72 25.37 4.26
N HIS A 93 5.70 25.82 3.01
CA HIS A 93 6.13 25.08 1.83
C HIS A 93 5.40 23.74 1.66
N THR A 94 4.07 23.78 1.82
CA THR A 94 3.20 22.61 1.65
C THR A 94 2.17 22.81 0.54
N VAL A 95 1.60 21.69 0.11
CA VAL A 95 0.46 21.63 -0.79
C VAL A 95 -0.65 20.81 -0.12
N SER A 96 -1.85 21.38 -0.07
CA SER A 96 -3.05 20.73 0.42
C SER A 96 -3.90 20.22 -0.73
N TYR A 97 -4.57 19.07 -0.59
CA TYR A 97 -5.42 18.49 -1.62
C TYR A 97 -6.41 17.45 -1.08
N VAL A 98 -7.39 17.08 -1.90
CA VAL A 98 -8.27 15.92 -1.68
C VAL A 98 -8.12 14.91 -2.81
N LYS A 99 -8.30 13.62 -2.49
CA LYS A 99 -8.37 12.54 -3.48
C LYS A 99 -9.81 12.16 -3.72
N LEU A 100 -10.25 12.15 -4.97
CA LEU A 100 -11.54 11.62 -5.34
C LEU A 100 -11.50 10.09 -5.46
N ASN A 101 -12.47 9.42 -4.86
CA ASN A 101 -12.62 7.98 -4.94
C ASN A 101 -13.54 7.60 -6.11
N GLY A 102 -13.03 6.76 -7.00
CA GLY A 102 -13.76 6.21 -8.14
C GLY A 102 -13.20 4.84 -8.54
N ALA A 103 -14.09 3.92 -8.91
CA ALA A 103 -13.75 2.60 -9.43
C ALA A 103 -14.65 2.28 -10.63
N ILE A 104 -14.02 1.88 -11.74
CA ILE A 104 -14.71 1.43 -12.96
C ILE A 104 -14.39 -0.06 -13.14
N PHE A 105 -15.42 -0.90 -13.22
CA PHE A 105 -15.24 -2.34 -13.45
C PHE A 105 -14.73 -2.59 -14.88
N GLU A 106 -13.77 -3.50 -15.03
CA GLU A 106 -13.17 -3.89 -16.31
C GLU A 106 -13.50 -5.35 -16.62
N PRO A 107 -14.62 -5.63 -17.34
CA PRO A 107 -15.04 -7.00 -17.62
C PRO A 107 -14.01 -7.79 -18.43
N SER A 108 -13.32 -7.14 -19.36
CA SER A 108 -12.30 -7.75 -20.22
C SER A 108 -11.07 -8.24 -19.46
N LEU A 109 -10.82 -7.71 -18.26
CA LEU A 109 -9.72 -8.06 -17.37
C LEU A 109 -10.19 -8.87 -16.16
N SER A 110 -11.44 -9.34 -16.15
CA SER A 110 -12.07 -10.03 -15.03
C SER A 110 -12.46 -11.46 -15.38
N VAL A 111 -12.39 -12.36 -14.41
CA VAL A 111 -12.78 -13.77 -14.59
C VAL A 111 -14.31 -13.96 -14.71
N GLY A 112 -15.09 -13.00 -14.23
CA GLY A 112 -16.55 -13.06 -14.19
C GLY A 112 -17.17 -11.67 -14.04
N THR A 113 -18.41 -11.62 -13.56
CA THR A 113 -19.19 -10.37 -13.47
C THR A 113 -19.31 -9.87 -12.04
N GLU A 114 -19.73 -8.61 -11.85
CA GLU A 114 -20.05 -8.10 -10.51
C GLU A 114 -21.26 -8.80 -9.85
N ASN A 115 -22.03 -9.59 -10.61
CA ASN A 115 -23.17 -10.36 -10.13
C ASN A 115 -22.78 -11.76 -9.65
N ASP A 116 -21.52 -12.16 -9.81
CA ASP A 116 -21.02 -13.44 -9.31
C ASP A 116 -21.20 -13.49 -7.79
N THR A 117 -21.68 -14.62 -7.27
CA THR A 117 -21.98 -14.80 -5.85
C THR A 117 -20.88 -15.54 -5.12
N PHE A 118 -20.71 -15.21 -3.84
CA PHE A 118 -19.72 -15.82 -2.94
C PHE A 118 -20.35 -16.06 -1.59
N THR A 119 -19.96 -17.16 -0.94
CA THR A 119 -20.24 -17.40 0.47
C THR A 119 -19.11 -16.81 1.29
N VAL A 120 -19.42 -15.77 2.08
CA VAL A 120 -18.45 -15.02 2.88
C VAL A 120 -18.94 -14.84 4.30
N LEU A 121 -18.04 -14.50 5.23
CA LEU A 121 -18.41 -14.16 6.59
C LEU A 121 -19.37 -12.96 6.58
N ASN A 122 -20.40 -13.00 7.42
CA ASN A 122 -21.34 -11.89 7.58
C ASN A 122 -20.79 -10.86 8.58
N PRO A 123 -20.34 -9.67 8.12
CA PRO A 123 -19.75 -8.68 9.01
C PRO A 123 -20.73 -8.17 10.07
N ALA A 124 -22.02 -8.09 9.72
CA ALA A 124 -23.06 -7.59 10.60
C ALA A 124 -23.36 -8.55 11.75
N VAL A 125 -23.19 -9.86 11.56
CA VAL A 125 -23.34 -10.87 12.63
C VAL A 125 -22.12 -10.93 13.54
N VAL A 126 -20.95 -10.57 13.01
CA VAL A 126 -19.68 -10.62 13.74
C VAL A 126 -19.45 -9.33 14.55
N ALA A 127 -19.84 -8.15 14.04
CA ALA A 127 -19.68 -6.88 14.76
C ALA A 127 -20.31 -6.84 16.19
N PRO A 128 -21.45 -7.49 16.48
CA PRO A 128 -22.06 -7.53 17.81
C PRO A 128 -21.17 -7.97 18.97
N TYR A 129 -20.11 -8.77 18.78
CA TYR A 129 -19.24 -9.14 19.91
C TYR A 129 -18.47 -7.94 20.49
N ILE A 130 -18.36 -6.84 19.74
CA ILE A 130 -17.82 -5.57 20.24
C ILE A 130 -18.59 -5.11 21.49
N PHE A 131 -19.90 -5.40 21.53
CA PHE A 131 -20.74 -5.11 22.68
C PHE A 131 -20.62 -6.24 23.69
N GLN A 132 -19.78 -6.06 24.71
CA GLN A 132 -19.58 -7.06 25.77
C GLN A 132 -20.77 -7.21 26.74
N ASN A 133 -21.78 -6.35 26.64
CA ASN A 133 -22.97 -6.41 27.49
C ASN A 133 -23.89 -7.58 27.07
N ALA A 134 -24.06 -8.55 27.97
CA ALA A 134 -24.84 -9.76 27.70
C ALA A 134 -26.31 -9.50 27.36
N SER A 135 -26.92 -8.45 27.92
CA SER A 135 -28.32 -8.09 27.61
C SER A 135 -28.44 -7.55 26.19
N ILE A 136 -27.50 -6.70 25.75
CA ILE A 136 -27.44 -6.20 24.37
C ILE A 136 -27.23 -7.36 23.39
N GLN A 137 -26.33 -8.30 23.71
CA GLN A 137 -26.11 -9.48 22.87
C GLN A 137 -27.34 -10.36 22.75
N LYS A 138 -28.12 -10.55 23.83
CA LYS A 138 -29.38 -11.31 23.78
C LYS A 138 -30.43 -10.61 22.91
N SER A 139 -30.54 -9.29 23.00
CA SER A 139 -31.42 -8.50 22.12
C SER A 139 -30.99 -8.63 20.66
N PHE A 140 -29.71 -8.53 20.36
CA PHE A 140 -29.19 -8.77 19.00
C PHE A 140 -29.46 -10.19 18.51
N ASN A 141 -29.30 -11.19 19.36
CA ASN A 141 -29.61 -12.57 19.00
C ASN A 141 -31.09 -12.76 18.58
N LEU A 142 -32.02 -12.03 19.19
CA LEU A 142 -33.44 -12.05 18.77
C LEU A 142 -33.60 -11.47 17.36
N LEU A 143 -33.01 -10.30 17.09
CA LEU A 143 -33.08 -9.64 15.78
C LEU A 143 -32.36 -10.43 14.68
N LEU A 144 -31.26 -11.10 15.03
CA LEU A 144 -30.54 -12.00 14.13
C LEU A 144 -31.42 -13.17 13.69
N LYS A 145 -32.19 -13.75 14.60
CA LYS A 145 -33.16 -14.81 14.28
C LYS A 145 -34.30 -14.30 13.42
N GLU A 146 -34.86 -13.14 13.77
CA GLU A 146 -35.97 -12.53 13.03
C GLU A 146 -35.59 -12.21 11.58
N SER A 147 -34.37 -11.72 11.36
CA SER A 147 -33.81 -11.44 10.04
C SER A 147 -33.27 -12.67 9.30
N ASN A 148 -33.33 -13.86 9.91
CA ASN A 148 -32.72 -15.10 9.40
C ASN A 148 -31.22 -14.93 9.05
N SER A 149 -30.51 -14.12 9.85
CA SER A 149 -29.09 -13.83 9.65
C SER A 149 -28.22 -14.92 10.26
N SER A 150 -27.18 -15.31 9.53
CA SER A 150 -26.25 -16.38 9.88
C SER A 150 -24.80 -15.89 9.86
N MET A 151 -23.88 -16.67 10.46
CA MET A 151 -22.44 -16.36 10.50
C MET A 151 -21.85 -16.18 9.09
N PHE A 152 -22.30 -16.99 8.13
CA PHE A 152 -21.95 -16.85 6.72
C PHE A 152 -23.18 -16.39 5.93
N GLN A 153 -22.93 -15.68 4.84
CA GLN A 153 -23.95 -15.23 3.91
C GLN A 153 -23.47 -15.39 2.47
N THR A 154 -24.41 -15.50 1.55
CA THR A 154 -24.12 -15.48 0.11
C THR A 154 -24.49 -14.11 -0.45
N ARG A 155 -23.51 -13.44 -1.07
CA ARG A 155 -23.66 -12.10 -1.65
C ARG A 155 -22.96 -12.00 -2.99
N THR A 156 -23.44 -11.11 -3.85
CA THR A 156 -22.76 -10.76 -5.11
C THR A 156 -21.47 -9.99 -4.83
N LEU A 157 -20.52 -10.00 -5.77
CA LEU A 157 -19.32 -9.16 -5.67
C LEU A 157 -19.68 -7.69 -5.44
N LYS A 158 -20.68 -7.20 -6.20
CA LYS A 158 -21.15 -5.82 -6.12
C LYS A 158 -21.60 -5.45 -4.71
N GLU A 159 -22.37 -6.32 -4.07
CA GLU A 159 -22.83 -6.12 -2.69
C GLU A 159 -21.67 -6.14 -1.70
N ILE A 160 -20.74 -7.10 -1.82
CA ILE A 160 -19.58 -7.23 -0.91
C ILE A 160 -18.72 -5.96 -0.95
N LEU A 161 -18.44 -5.43 -2.15
CA LEU A 161 -17.55 -4.28 -2.32
C LEU A 161 -18.26 -2.95 -2.05
N TRP A 162 -19.40 -2.73 -2.68
CA TRP A 162 -20.02 -1.40 -2.78
C TRP A 162 -21.19 -1.19 -1.84
N GLY A 163 -21.65 -2.24 -1.16
CA GLY A 163 -22.65 -2.13 -0.11
C GLY A 163 -23.95 -2.85 -0.42
N TYR A 164 -24.55 -3.42 0.61
CA TYR A 164 -25.92 -3.93 0.63
C TYR A 164 -26.60 -3.53 1.93
N LYS A 165 -27.93 -3.43 1.92
CA LYS A 165 -28.71 -3.23 3.15
C LYS A 165 -28.76 -4.54 3.93
N ASP A 166 -28.20 -4.55 5.13
CA ASP A 166 -28.15 -5.73 5.97
C ASP A 166 -29.49 -5.96 6.70
N PRO A 167 -30.14 -7.13 6.52
CA PRO A 167 -31.44 -7.41 7.12
C PRO A 167 -31.44 -7.30 8.65
N PHE A 168 -30.37 -7.73 9.32
CA PHE A 168 -30.27 -7.62 10.78
C PHE A 168 -30.12 -6.17 11.21
N LEU A 169 -29.21 -5.41 10.59
CA LEU A 169 -28.99 -4.00 10.97
C LEU A 169 -30.23 -3.13 10.73
N THR A 170 -31.07 -3.46 9.75
CA THR A 170 -32.33 -2.74 9.52
C THR A 170 -33.37 -2.90 10.63
N LEU A 171 -33.26 -3.94 11.46
CA LEU A 171 -34.15 -4.18 12.60
C LEU A 171 -33.63 -3.57 13.91
N VAL A 172 -32.40 -3.03 13.92
CA VAL A 172 -31.81 -2.46 15.13
C VAL A 172 -32.54 -1.14 15.49
N PRO A 173 -33.10 -1.01 16.71
CA PRO A 173 -34.00 0.09 17.05
C PRO A 173 -33.29 1.42 17.38
N TYR A 174 -31.96 1.48 17.25
CA TYR A 174 -31.15 2.67 17.51
C TYR A 174 -30.26 2.99 16.30
N PRO A 175 -29.73 4.23 16.20
CA PRO A 175 -29.04 4.69 15.00
C PRO A 175 -27.77 3.88 14.73
N VAL A 176 -27.84 2.97 13.75
CA VAL A 176 -26.69 2.24 13.21
C VAL A 176 -26.66 2.34 11.69
N PRO A 177 -25.48 2.37 11.06
CA PRO A 177 -25.39 2.23 9.61
C PRO A 177 -25.98 0.88 9.18
N THR A 178 -26.99 0.90 8.30
CA THR A 178 -27.67 -0.31 7.84
C THR A 178 -27.06 -0.88 6.56
N THR A 179 -26.25 -0.10 5.86
CA THR A 179 -25.56 -0.55 4.65
C THR A 179 -24.15 -1.03 5.01
N VAL A 180 -23.83 -2.26 4.60
CA VAL A 180 -22.54 -2.91 4.85
C VAL A 180 -21.86 -3.17 3.53
N GLY A 181 -20.61 -2.74 3.39
CA GLY A 181 -19.76 -3.01 2.23
C GLY A 181 -18.31 -2.62 2.53
N VAL A 182 -17.36 -3.36 1.94
CA VAL A 182 -15.92 -3.19 2.22
C VAL A 182 -15.43 -1.78 1.90
N TYR A 183 -15.91 -1.23 0.78
CA TYR A 183 -15.58 0.11 0.31
C TYR A 183 -16.76 1.06 0.46
N TYR A 184 -17.86 0.69 1.11
CA TYR A 184 -19.03 1.57 1.21
C TYR A 184 -18.82 2.68 2.26
N PRO A 185 -19.11 3.96 1.94
CA PRO A 185 -19.28 4.52 0.59
C PRO A 185 -17.93 4.72 -0.13
N TYR A 186 -17.91 4.57 -1.47
CA TYR A 186 -16.69 4.75 -2.27
C TYR A 186 -16.86 5.83 -3.33
N ASN A 187 -17.66 5.56 -4.37
CA ASN A 187 -17.81 6.48 -5.48
C ASN A 187 -18.40 7.81 -5.00
N ASN A 188 -17.87 8.91 -5.54
CA ASN A 188 -18.24 10.29 -5.18
C ASN A 188 -17.89 10.69 -3.73
N THR A 189 -16.96 9.96 -3.10
CA THR A 189 -16.38 10.36 -1.82
C THR A 189 -14.99 10.97 -2.01
N VAL A 190 -14.57 11.74 -1.02
CA VAL A 190 -13.23 12.33 -0.95
C VAL A 190 -12.45 11.71 0.20
N ASP A 191 -11.16 11.45 -0.02
CA ASP A 191 -10.19 11.12 1.01
C ASP A 191 -9.26 12.33 1.20
N GLY A 192 -9.26 12.93 2.40
CA GLY A 192 -8.52 14.16 2.71
C GLY A 192 -9.19 15.00 3.80
N VAL A 193 -8.75 16.24 4.05
CA VAL A 193 -7.70 16.99 3.33
C VAL A 193 -6.30 16.48 3.70
N TYR A 194 -5.48 16.21 2.70
CA TYR A 194 -4.05 15.90 2.87
C TYR A 194 -3.24 17.19 2.78
N LYS A 195 -2.31 17.40 3.72
CA LYS A 195 -1.28 18.46 3.65
C LYS A 195 0.10 17.79 3.56
N VAL A 196 0.83 18.05 2.48
CA VAL A 196 2.15 17.43 2.22
C VAL A 196 3.18 18.49 1.84
N PHE A 197 4.44 18.31 2.21
CA PHE A 197 5.51 19.23 1.78
C PHE A 197 5.66 19.21 0.24
N ASN A 198 5.84 20.39 -0.35
CA ASN A 198 5.99 20.54 -1.80
C ASN A 198 7.44 20.31 -2.29
N GLY A 199 8.42 20.30 -1.37
CA GLY A 199 9.83 20.02 -1.67
C GLY A 199 10.71 21.23 -1.94
N LYS A 200 10.23 22.47 -1.72
CA LYS A 200 10.98 23.72 -1.97
C LYS A 200 12.14 23.96 -0.99
N ASP A 201 11.92 23.68 0.30
CA ASP A 201 12.84 24.09 1.38
C ASP A 201 13.54 22.90 2.07
N ASN A 202 12.87 21.76 2.18
CA ASN A 202 13.47 20.50 2.61
C ASN A 202 12.64 19.32 2.11
N ILE A 203 13.33 18.33 1.54
CA ILE A 203 12.70 17.09 1.01
C ILE A 203 12.64 16.00 2.10
N ILE A 204 12.78 16.38 3.37
CA ILE A 204 12.84 15.45 4.52
C ILE A 204 11.75 15.87 5.50
N SER A 205 10.75 14.98 5.65
CA SER A 205 9.55 15.18 6.45
C SER A 205 9.83 15.26 7.95
N GLY A 206 8.93 15.95 8.65
CA GLY A 206 8.82 15.99 10.11
C GLY A 206 8.64 14.61 10.75
N TYR A 207 9.15 14.51 11.98
CA TYR A 207 9.27 13.28 12.75
C TYR A 207 8.09 13.13 13.72
N SER A 208 7.28 12.11 13.51
CA SER A 208 6.47 11.46 14.54
C SER A 208 6.78 9.97 14.46
N VAL A 209 7.13 9.36 15.60
CA VAL A 209 7.71 8.00 15.70
C VAL A 209 6.85 6.92 15.02
N CYS A 210 5.56 7.16 14.78
CA CYS A 210 4.63 6.15 14.28
C CYS A 210 3.89 6.54 12.99
N VAL A 211 3.97 7.80 12.55
CA VAL A 211 3.28 8.29 11.35
C VAL A 211 4.21 9.18 10.54
N CYS A 212 4.71 8.66 9.42
CA CYS A 212 5.47 9.39 8.41
C CYS A 212 4.64 9.46 7.13
N VAL A 213 4.15 10.66 6.78
CA VAL A 213 3.40 10.88 5.54
C VAL A 213 4.37 11.22 4.43
N TYR A 214 4.84 10.20 3.71
CA TYR A 214 5.40 10.39 2.37
C TYR A 214 4.33 10.06 1.32
N GLY A 215 4.30 10.86 0.25
CA GLY A 215 3.35 10.72 -0.85
C GLY A 215 3.66 9.54 -1.79
N ALA A 216 3.04 9.55 -2.97
CA ALA A 216 3.23 8.54 -4.02
C ALA A 216 4.62 8.56 -4.70
N SER A 217 5.42 9.58 -4.39
CA SER A 217 6.78 9.77 -4.89
C SER A 217 7.73 10.02 -3.72
N PHE A 218 8.99 9.66 -3.90
CA PHE A 218 10.03 9.77 -2.89
C PHE A 218 10.96 10.96 -3.19
N PRO A 219 11.71 11.43 -2.18
CA PRO A 219 12.78 12.40 -2.41
C PRO A 219 13.77 11.92 -3.49
N PRO A 220 14.30 12.81 -4.35
CA PRO A 220 15.24 12.44 -5.41
C PRO A 220 16.59 11.95 -4.85
N PHE A 221 17.41 11.35 -5.71
CA PHE A 221 18.74 10.79 -5.38
C PHE A 221 18.68 9.74 -4.27
N ILE A 222 17.87 8.71 -4.48
CA ILE A 222 17.69 7.60 -3.55
C ILE A 222 18.95 6.72 -3.53
N GLU A 223 19.44 6.45 -2.32
CA GLU A 223 20.50 5.49 -2.07
C GLU A 223 19.91 4.11 -1.74
N LYS A 224 20.62 3.03 -2.09
CA LYS A 224 20.18 1.64 -1.81
C LYS A 224 20.06 1.34 -0.31
N SER A 225 20.83 2.04 0.53
CA SER A 225 20.78 1.96 1.99
C SER A 225 19.57 2.67 2.60
N ARG A 226 18.87 3.51 1.83
CA ARG A 226 17.79 4.35 2.33
C ARG A 226 16.53 3.52 2.56
N VAL A 227 15.96 3.62 3.76
CA VAL A 227 14.62 3.12 4.06
C VAL A 227 13.59 4.15 3.59
N LEU A 228 12.59 3.71 2.82
CA LEU A 228 11.53 4.58 2.31
C LEU A 228 10.25 4.31 3.09
N TYR A 229 9.61 5.34 3.63
CA TYR A 229 8.35 5.21 4.37
C TYR A 229 7.17 5.58 3.48
N ILE A 230 6.01 4.97 3.72
CA ILE A 230 4.76 5.17 2.97
C ILE A 230 3.60 5.22 3.95
N PHE A 231 2.77 6.27 3.88
CA PHE A 231 1.53 6.32 4.65
C PHE A 231 0.37 5.74 3.85
N SER A 232 -0.46 4.92 4.50
CA SER A 232 -1.69 4.40 3.90
C SER A 232 -2.87 4.77 4.79
N SER A 233 -3.70 5.73 4.35
CA SER A 233 -4.94 6.12 5.03
C SER A 233 -5.84 4.92 5.29
N ALA A 234 -5.96 4.03 4.30
CA ALA A 234 -6.76 2.81 4.41
C ALA A 234 -6.32 1.86 5.54
N LEU A 235 -5.07 1.96 5.99
CA LEU A 235 -4.46 1.12 7.03
C LEU A 235 -4.12 1.88 8.30
N CYS A 236 -4.40 3.19 8.33
CA CYS A 236 -4.29 4.05 9.50
C CYS A 236 -2.86 4.08 10.11
N ARG A 237 -1.83 3.76 9.31
CA ARG A 237 -0.44 3.78 9.73
C ARG A 237 0.52 3.97 8.56
N SER A 238 1.78 4.20 8.92
CA SER A 238 2.90 4.19 7.99
C SER A 238 3.57 2.81 7.95
N PHE A 239 4.13 2.51 6.78
CA PHE A 239 4.94 1.34 6.49
C PHE A 239 6.29 1.80 5.98
N TYR A 240 7.25 0.88 5.91
CA TYR A 240 8.54 1.13 5.29
C TYR A 240 8.87 0.03 4.30
N VAL A 241 9.60 0.39 3.25
CA VAL A 241 10.09 -0.52 2.23
C VAL A 241 11.61 -0.40 2.13
N VAL A 242 12.25 -1.51 1.79
CA VAL A 242 13.71 -1.66 1.74
C VAL A 242 14.16 -2.14 0.37
N PHE A 243 15.36 -1.72 -0.04
CA PHE A 243 15.94 -2.14 -1.31
C PHE A 243 16.13 -3.67 -1.35
N GLU A 244 15.78 -4.26 -2.48
CA GLU A 244 15.99 -5.68 -2.78
C GLU A 244 16.98 -5.85 -3.93
N SER A 245 16.68 -5.26 -5.09
CA SER A 245 17.47 -5.49 -6.31
C SER A 245 17.41 -4.33 -7.30
N ASP A 246 18.35 -4.32 -8.25
CA ASP A 246 18.28 -3.48 -9.46
C ASP A 246 17.39 -4.16 -10.51
N VAL A 247 16.58 -3.36 -11.22
CA VAL A 247 15.67 -3.83 -12.27
C VAL A 247 15.78 -2.88 -13.48
N ASP A 248 15.76 -3.43 -14.69
CA ASP A 248 15.56 -2.62 -15.90
C ASP A 248 14.09 -2.61 -16.29
N LEU A 249 13.45 -1.43 -16.20
CA LEU A 249 12.05 -1.24 -16.56
C LEU A 249 11.97 -0.46 -17.86
N LYS A 250 11.77 -1.19 -18.98
CA LYS A 250 11.67 -0.57 -20.32
C LYS A 250 12.89 0.29 -20.65
N GLY A 251 14.11 -0.17 -20.32
CA GLY A 251 15.35 0.58 -20.52
C GLY A 251 15.59 1.72 -19.52
N ILE A 252 14.79 1.80 -18.44
CA ILE A 252 14.99 2.74 -17.33
C ILE A 252 15.50 1.94 -16.12
N PRO A 253 16.72 2.22 -15.61
CA PRO A 253 17.22 1.56 -14.40
C PRO A 253 16.41 2.04 -13.18
N VAL A 254 15.84 1.10 -12.45
CA VAL A 254 15.03 1.34 -11.25
C VAL A 254 15.49 0.46 -10.09
N TYR A 255 15.26 0.93 -8.88
CA TYR A 255 15.49 0.16 -7.66
C TYR A 255 14.19 -0.49 -7.22
N ARG A 256 14.23 -1.81 -7.04
CA ARG A 256 13.12 -2.56 -6.43
C ARG A 256 13.19 -2.41 -4.92
N PHE A 257 12.14 -1.85 -4.37
CA PHE A 257 11.88 -1.80 -2.93
C PHE A 257 10.75 -2.77 -2.59
N ILE A 258 10.93 -3.55 -1.54
CA ILE A 258 9.95 -4.50 -1.05
C ILE A 258 9.46 -4.11 0.34
N LEU A 259 8.23 -4.52 0.66
CA LEU A 259 7.75 -4.51 2.04
C LEU A 259 8.45 -5.66 2.79
N PRO A 260 9.26 -5.43 3.83
CA PRO A 260 9.91 -6.51 4.56
C PRO A 260 8.93 -7.26 5.47
N SER A 261 9.21 -8.54 5.76
CA SER A 261 8.37 -9.37 6.65
C SER A 261 8.27 -8.80 8.06
N LYS A 262 9.34 -8.15 8.54
CA LYS A 262 9.42 -7.45 9.84
C LYS A 262 8.36 -6.37 10.04
N THR A 263 7.78 -5.85 8.96
CA THR A 263 6.74 -4.81 9.03
C THR A 263 5.48 -5.29 9.75
N PHE A 264 5.10 -6.55 9.61
CA PHE A 264 3.94 -7.15 10.30
C PHE A 264 4.33 -8.07 11.48
N ALA A 265 5.62 -8.14 11.80
CA ALA A 265 6.12 -9.00 12.87
C ALA A 265 5.66 -8.53 14.26
N SER A 266 5.71 -9.43 15.24
CA SER A 266 5.36 -9.10 16.63
C SER A 266 6.34 -8.10 17.25
N PRO A 267 5.99 -7.41 18.35
CA PRO A 267 6.90 -6.52 19.06
C PRO A 267 8.14 -7.25 19.60
N THR A 268 8.03 -8.55 19.84
CA THR A 268 9.18 -9.39 20.25
C THR A 268 10.21 -9.57 19.13
N GLN A 269 9.73 -9.64 17.88
CA GLN A 269 10.58 -9.78 16.69
C GLN A 269 11.01 -8.41 16.12
N ASN A 270 10.19 -7.39 16.30
CA ASN A 270 10.43 -6.02 15.89
C ASN A 270 9.88 -5.03 16.94
N PRO A 271 10.71 -4.54 17.87
CA PRO A 271 10.28 -3.63 18.94
C PRO A 271 9.59 -2.35 18.46
N ASP A 272 9.89 -1.89 17.24
CA ASP A 272 9.26 -0.72 16.63
C ASP A 272 7.75 -0.92 16.41
N ASN A 273 7.28 -2.18 16.38
CA ASN A 273 5.87 -2.49 16.20
C ASN A 273 5.04 -2.39 17.50
N HIS A 274 5.62 -2.04 18.65
CA HIS A 274 4.91 -1.97 19.93
C HIS A 274 3.65 -1.10 19.90
N CYS A 275 3.62 -0.02 19.10
CA CYS A 275 2.46 0.86 18.97
C CYS A 275 1.26 0.23 18.25
N PHE A 276 1.49 -0.82 17.46
CA PHE A 276 0.47 -1.47 16.64
C PHE A 276 -0.07 -2.75 17.26
N TYR A 277 0.49 -3.14 18.41
CA TYR A 277 0.05 -4.30 19.17
C TYR A 277 -0.68 -3.84 20.41
N ASN A 278 -1.90 -4.33 20.57
CA ASN A 278 -2.60 -4.14 21.82
C ASN A 278 -2.01 -5.09 22.88
N ILE A 279 -1.11 -4.55 23.70
CA ILE A 279 -0.41 -5.26 24.79
C ILE A 279 -1.41 -5.97 25.73
N SER A 280 -2.64 -5.45 25.86
CA SER A 280 -3.66 -6.03 26.73
C SER A 280 -4.16 -7.41 26.29
N ASN A 281 -3.94 -7.81 25.04
CA ASN A 281 -4.53 -9.03 24.49
C ASN A 281 -3.59 -10.24 24.47
N ASN A 282 -2.31 -10.10 24.85
CA ASN A 282 -1.29 -11.17 24.83
C ASN A 282 -1.40 -12.11 23.61
N SER A 283 -1.77 -11.57 22.45
CA SER A 283 -2.09 -12.38 21.28
C SER A 283 -0.78 -12.85 20.65
N PRO A 284 -0.58 -14.16 20.42
CA PRO A 284 0.64 -14.69 19.80
C PRO A 284 0.73 -14.37 18.30
N PHE A 285 -0.30 -13.76 17.72
CA PHE A 285 -0.39 -13.55 16.28
C PHE A 285 0.65 -12.56 15.78
N TYR A 286 1.35 -12.93 14.73
CA TYR A 286 2.18 -12.04 13.94
C TYR A 286 1.86 -12.20 12.45
N GLY A 287 2.34 -11.26 11.63
CA GLY A 287 2.05 -11.22 10.19
C GLY A 287 0.64 -10.70 9.84
N ILE A 288 -0.09 -10.21 10.85
CA ILE A 288 -1.39 -9.55 10.70
C ILE A 288 -1.39 -8.21 11.46
N LEU A 289 -2.23 -7.28 11.01
CA LEU A 289 -2.38 -5.95 11.58
C LEU A 289 -3.85 -5.71 11.96
N ASP A 290 -4.10 -5.43 13.22
CA ASP A 290 -5.42 -5.00 13.69
C ASP A 290 -5.68 -3.55 13.27
N VAL A 291 -6.71 -3.31 12.46
CA VAL A 291 -7.16 -1.97 12.06
C VAL A 291 -8.53 -1.62 12.64
N SER A 292 -9.00 -2.38 13.64
CA SER A 292 -10.32 -2.20 14.24
C SER A 292 -10.49 -0.84 14.89
N GLN A 293 -9.43 -0.28 15.49
CA GLN A 293 -9.49 1.03 16.13
C GLN A 293 -9.85 2.16 15.15
N CYS A 294 -9.45 2.05 13.88
CA CYS A 294 -9.76 3.07 12.90
C CYS A 294 -10.95 2.73 11.99
N ARG A 295 -11.39 1.46 11.97
CA ARG A 295 -12.57 1.03 11.18
C ARG A 295 -13.83 0.84 12.02
N GLY A 296 -13.72 0.73 13.34
CA GLY A 296 -14.85 0.46 14.25
C GLY A 296 -15.40 -0.97 14.18
N ILE A 297 -14.80 -1.83 13.35
CA ILE A 297 -15.18 -3.24 13.14
C ILE A 297 -13.92 -4.11 13.14
N PRO A 298 -14.00 -5.43 13.43
CA PRO A 298 -12.82 -6.25 13.71
C PRO A 298 -12.08 -6.73 12.45
N VAL A 299 -11.62 -5.76 11.66
CA VAL A 299 -10.87 -5.99 10.42
C VAL A 299 -9.39 -6.15 10.73
N TYR A 300 -8.79 -7.17 10.13
CA TYR A 300 -7.37 -7.46 10.20
C TYR A 300 -6.77 -7.46 8.80
N ILE A 301 -5.60 -6.85 8.64
CA ILE A 301 -4.90 -6.75 7.37
C ILE A 301 -3.68 -7.67 7.41
N SER A 302 -3.47 -8.43 6.36
CA SER A 302 -2.31 -9.31 6.21
C SER A 302 -1.75 -9.23 4.79
N ARG A 303 -0.69 -9.99 4.54
CA ARG A 303 -0.32 -10.34 3.17
C ARG A 303 -1.30 -11.39 2.62
N PRO A 304 -1.46 -11.48 1.28
CA PRO A 304 -2.25 -12.54 0.67
C PRO A 304 -1.81 -13.93 1.13
N HIS A 305 -2.81 -14.82 1.31
CA HIS A 305 -2.66 -16.17 1.84
C HIS A 305 -1.94 -16.26 3.19
N PHE A 306 -2.00 -15.18 3.98
CA PHE A 306 -1.29 -15.07 5.25
C PHE A 306 0.23 -15.32 5.14
N LEU A 307 0.84 -14.87 4.03
CA LEU A 307 2.29 -14.94 3.86
C LEU A 307 3.01 -14.26 5.05
N HIS A 308 3.88 -15.03 5.71
CA HIS A 308 4.59 -14.69 6.97
C HIS A 308 3.74 -14.48 8.23
N ALA A 309 2.49 -14.95 8.25
CA ALA A 309 1.71 -14.99 9.48
C ALA A 309 2.10 -16.17 10.38
N SER A 310 1.75 -16.06 11.66
CA SER A 310 1.85 -17.16 12.62
C SER A 310 0.96 -18.34 12.20
N PRO A 311 1.38 -19.60 12.41
CA PRO A 311 0.58 -20.78 12.10
C PRO A 311 -0.83 -20.75 12.71
N ASP A 312 -1.00 -20.21 13.91
CA ASP A 312 -2.32 -20.06 14.56
C ASP A 312 -3.35 -19.25 13.75
N VAL A 313 -2.88 -18.42 12.81
CA VAL A 313 -3.73 -17.62 11.90
C VAL A 313 -4.08 -18.41 10.65
N SER A 314 -3.12 -19.14 10.07
CA SER A 314 -3.28 -19.84 8.78
C SER A 314 -3.82 -21.26 8.91
N GLU A 315 -3.42 -22.03 9.93
CA GLU A 315 -3.82 -23.43 10.13
C GLU A 315 -5.34 -23.66 10.23
N PRO A 316 -6.15 -22.75 10.81
CA PRO A 316 -7.61 -22.90 10.81
C PRO A 316 -8.26 -22.74 9.43
N ILE A 317 -7.50 -22.38 8.39
CA ILE A 317 -7.99 -22.07 7.05
C ILE A 317 -7.35 -23.01 6.02
N GLU A 318 -8.17 -23.85 5.38
CA GLU A 318 -7.76 -24.75 4.31
C GLU A 318 -7.93 -24.09 2.94
N GLY A 319 -6.99 -24.33 2.02
CA GLY A 319 -7.01 -23.78 0.65
C GLY A 319 -6.10 -22.56 0.44
N LEU A 320 -5.23 -22.25 1.39
CA LEU A 320 -4.21 -21.21 1.27
C LEU A 320 -2.92 -21.73 0.62
N ASN A 321 -2.25 -20.91 -0.19
CA ASN A 321 -0.99 -21.24 -0.83
C ASN A 321 -0.05 -20.01 -0.88
N PRO A 322 0.57 -19.61 0.25
CA PRO A 322 1.41 -18.41 0.28
C PRO A 322 2.67 -18.56 -0.59
N ASN A 323 2.92 -17.57 -1.46
CA ASN A 323 4.07 -17.50 -2.35
C ASN A 323 4.67 -16.08 -2.33
N GLU A 324 6.00 -15.95 -2.19
CA GLU A 324 6.67 -14.65 -2.11
C GLU A 324 6.55 -13.81 -3.39
N GLU A 325 6.69 -14.44 -4.55
CA GLU A 325 6.63 -13.76 -5.84
C GLU A 325 5.20 -13.29 -6.17
N GLU A 326 4.19 -14.09 -5.83
CA GLU A 326 2.77 -13.79 -6.09
C GLU A 326 2.17 -12.84 -5.05
N HIS A 327 2.62 -12.91 -3.79
CA HIS A 327 1.98 -12.21 -2.67
C HIS A 327 2.85 -11.12 -2.03
N GLY A 328 4.10 -10.96 -2.47
CA GLY A 328 4.98 -9.86 -2.06
C GLY A 328 4.49 -8.50 -2.56
N THR A 329 4.70 -7.45 -1.77
CA THR A 329 4.47 -6.06 -2.20
C THR A 329 5.78 -5.43 -2.60
N TYR A 330 5.82 -4.81 -3.79
CA TYR A 330 7.01 -4.12 -4.28
C TYR A 330 6.70 -2.78 -4.96
N LEU A 331 7.70 -1.92 -5.01
CA LEU A 331 7.74 -0.66 -5.73
C LEU A 331 9.05 -0.59 -6.51
N ASP A 332 8.98 -0.29 -7.79
CA ASP A 332 10.14 -0.03 -8.63
C ASP A 332 10.28 1.49 -8.80
N VAL A 333 11.29 2.04 -8.14
CA VAL A 333 11.51 3.48 -8.00
C VAL A 333 12.72 3.91 -8.80
N GLU A 334 12.58 4.93 -9.63
CA GLU A 334 13.71 5.51 -10.37
C GLU A 334 14.58 6.34 -9.41
N PRO A 335 15.87 6.01 -9.25
CA PRO A 335 16.67 6.52 -8.14
C PRO A 335 17.00 8.00 -8.24
N ILE A 336 17.02 8.59 -9.43
CA ILE A 336 17.44 9.98 -9.61
C ILE A 336 16.30 10.94 -9.27
N THR A 337 15.11 10.68 -9.81
CA THR A 337 13.90 11.50 -9.62
C THR A 337 13.12 11.12 -8.36
N GLY A 338 13.21 9.86 -7.92
CA GLY A 338 12.39 9.31 -6.85
C GLY A 338 10.97 8.93 -7.26
N PHE A 339 10.68 8.88 -8.57
CA PHE A 339 9.35 8.50 -9.07
C PHE A 339 9.16 6.98 -9.05
N THR A 340 7.99 6.56 -8.56
CA THR A 340 7.55 5.16 -8.64
C THR A 340 7.04 4.89 -10.05
N LEU A 341 7.74 4.04 -10.82
CA LEU A 341 7.41 3.77 -12.23
C LEU A 341 6.62 2.48 -12.42
N ARG A 342 6.74 1.54 -11.48
CA ARG A 342 5.91 0.35 -11.39
C ARG A 342 5.71 -0.02 -9.93
N PHE A 343 4.54 -0.52 -9.56
CA PHE A 343 4.31 -1.04 -8.22
C PHE A 343 3.26 -2.15 -8.24
N SER A 344 3.32 -3.02 -7.25
CA SER A 344 2.28 -3.99 -6.94
C SER A 344 2.08 -4.01 -5.45
N LYS A 345 0.97 -3.42 -5.00
CA LYS A 345 0.54 -3.36 -3.61
C LYS A 345 -0.44 -4.48 -3.36
N ARG A 346 0.00 -5.49 -2.59
CA ARG A 346 -0.75 -6.72 -2.35
C ARG A 346 -1.10 -6.87 -0.89
N MET A 347 -2.40 -6.96 -0.59
CA MET A 347 -2.93 -6.96 0.77
C MET A 347 -4.15 -7.87 0.86
N GLN A 348 -4.37 -8.44 2.03
CA GLN A 348 -5.54 -9.27 2.33
C GLN A 348 -6.35 -8.67 3.46
N VAL A 349 -7.66 -8.65 3.25
CA VAL A 349 -8.65 -8.19 4.23
C VAL A 349 -9.25 -9.41 4.91
N ASN A 350 -9.17 -9.42 6.22
CA ASN A 350 -9.64 -10.49 7.08
C ASN A 350 -10.56 -9.94 8.16
N MET A 351 -11.34 -10.81 8.78
CA MET A 351 -12.18 -10.45 9.91
C MET A 351 -12.04 -11.47 11.03
N LEU A 352 -11.83 -10.98 12.25
CA LEU A 352 -11.77 -11.83 13.44
C LEU A 352 -13.17 -12.15 13.93
N VAL A 353 -13.49 -13.44 14.03
CA VAL A 353 -14.69 -13.96 14.67
C VAL A 353 -14.31 -14.79 15.91
N LYS A 354 -15.07 -14.60 16.99
CA LYS A 354 -14.86 -15.25 18.29
C LYS A 354 -16.10 -16.02 18.71
N PRO A 355 -15.97 -17.07 19.54
CA PRO A 355 -17.11 -17.72 20.17
C PRO A 355 -17.91 -16.75 21.04
N VAL A 356 -19.24 -16.75 20.86
CA VAL A 356 -20.16 -15.94 21.68
C VAL A 356 -21.35 -16.78 22.10
N GLN A 357 -21.47 -17.08 23.39
CA GLN A 357 -22.47 -18.03 23.91
C GLN A 357 -23.92 -17.50 23.84
N THR A 358 -24.09 -16.19 23.81
CA THR A 358 -25.38 -15.49 23.76
C THR A 358 -25.92 -15.32 22.34
N ILE A 359 -25.07 -15.49 21.31
CA ILE A 359 -25.43 -15.36 19.89
C ILE A 359 -25.41 -16.74 19.26
N GLU A 360 -26.58 -17.26 18.91
CA GLU A 360 -26.75 -18.64 18.43
C GLU A 360 -25.93 -18.92 17.17
N ALA A 361 -25.86 -17.97 16.24
CA ALA A 361 -25.07 -18.07 15.01
C ALA A 361 -23.56 -18.26 15.26
N LEU A 362 -23.04 -17.88 16.44
CA LEU A 362 -21.62 -17.97 16.82
C LEU A 362 -21.36 -18.96 17.96
N LYS A 363 -22.42 -19.59 18.51
CA LYS A 363 -22.35 -20.42 19.71
C LYS A 363 -21.60 -21.74 19.49
N GLY A 364 -21.65 -22.29 18.28
CA GLY A 364 -20.97 -23.54 17.93
C GLY A 364 -19.46 -23.42 17.75
N LEU A 365 -18.92 -22.19 17.70
CA LEU A 365 -17.48 -21.97 17.59
C LEU A 365 -16.77 -22.35 18.89
N LYS A 366 -15.66 -23.09 18.76
CA LYS A 366 -14.81 -23.53 19.87
C LYS A 366 -13.47 -22.78 19.93
N LYS A 367 -13.12 -22.07 18.85
CA LYS A 367 -11.89 -21.29 18.71
C LYS A 367 -12.16 -19.99 17.94
N ASN A 368 -11.19 -19.08 17.98
CA ASN A 368 -11.22 -17.86 17.19
C ASN A 368 -10.79 -18.16 15.75
N TYR A 369 -11.32 -17.42 14.79
CA TYR A 369 -10.89 -17.49 13.39
C TYR A 369 -10.58 -16.10 12.86
N VAL A 370 -9.44 -15.96 12.19
CA VAL A 370 -9.14 -14.80 11.34
C VAL A 370 -9.56 -15.19 9.92
N VAL A 371 -10.81 -14.91 9.58
CA VAL A 371 -11.42 -15.38 8.33
C VAL A 371 -10.97 -14.47 7.18
N PRO A 372 -10.28 -14.99 6.15
CA PRO A 372 -9.92 -14.18 5.00
C PRO A 372 -11.17 -13.92 4.14
N ILE A 373 -11.39 -12.66 3.77
CA ILE A 373 -12.56 -12.27 2.96
C ILE A 373 -12.15 -12.17 1.49
N PHE A 374 -11.09 -11.40 1.22
CA PHE A 374 -10.49 -11.27 -0.10
C PHE A 374 -9.05 -10.77 0.02
N TRP A 375 -8.26 -10.99 -1.02
CA TRP A 375 -7.01 -10.27 -1.22
C TRP A 375 -7.06 -9.45 -2.50
N LEU A 376 -6.26 -8.39 -2.54
CA LEU A 376 -6.19 -7.45 -3.64
C LEU A 376 -4.76 -7.26 -4.13
N ASN A 377 -4.63 -6.99 -5.43
CA ASN A 377 -3.44 -6.45 -6.07
C ASN A 377 -3.78 -5.09 -6.68
N GLU A 378 -3.28 -4.02 -6.10
CA GLU A 378 -3.31 -2.70 -6.73
C GLU A 378 -1.98 -2.47 -7.45
N THR A 379 -2.04 -2.35 -8.77
CA THR A 379 -0.87 -2.34 -9.64
C THR A 379 -0.95 -1.23 -10.67
N GLY A 380 0.20 -0.65 -10.98
CA GLY A 380 0.36 0.33 -12.04
C GLY A 380 1.76 0.23 -12.62
N THR A 381 1.89 0.44 -13.93
CA THR A 381 3.18 0.45 -14.62
C THR A 381 3.21 1.54 -15.67
N ILE A 382 4.35 2.23 -15.79
CA ILE A 382 4.56 3.25 -16.83
C ILE A 382 4.31 2.67 -18.23
N GLY A 383 3.51 3.37 -19.04
CA GLY A 383 3.25 3.03 -20.45
C GLY A 383 4.49 3.20 -21.34
N ASP A 384 4.51 2.57 -22.52
CA ASP A 384 5.71 2.55 -23.38
C ASP A 384 6.10 3.94 -23.91
N GLU A 385 5.13 4.72 -24.39
CA GLU A 385 5.33 6.10 -24.85
C GLU A 385 5.90 6.98 -23.73
N LYS A 386 5.35 6.86 -22.52
CA LYS A 386 5.81 7.61 -21.34
C LYS A 386 7.19 7.18 -20.89
N ALA A 387 7.50 5.88 -20.97
CA ALA A 387 8.84 5.38 -20.69
C ALA A 387 9.86 5.94 -21.68
N GLU A 388 9.50 6.03 -22.97
CA GLU A 388 10.32 6.67 -23.99
C GLU A 388 10.54 8.16 -23.71
N MET A 389 9.46 8.90 -23.43
CA MET A 389 9.56 10.30 -23.03
C MET A 389 10.46 10.48 -21.79
N PHE A 390 10.31 9.62 -20.78
CA PHE A 390 11.13 9.65 -19.56
C PHE A 390 12.61 9.41 -19.88
N ARG A 391 12.93 8.41 -20.72
CA ARG A 391 14.31 8.16 -21.15
C ARG A 391 14.90 9.36 -21.88
N HIS A 392 14.16 10.03 -22.75
CA HIS A 392 14.67 11.21 -23.48
C HIS A 392 14.85 12.43 -22.58
N GLN A 393 13.88 12.71 -21.71
CA GLN A 393 13.87 13.93 -20.90
C GLN A 393 14.79 13.84 -19.68
N VAL A 394 14.91 12.66 -19.08
CA VAL A 394 15.66 12.43 -17.83
C VAL A 394 16.94 11.67 -18.13
N THR A 395 16.85 10.37 -18.43
CA THR A 395 18.02 9.48 -18.52
C THR A 395 19.02 9.90 -19.61
N GLY A 396 18.53 10.35 -20.77
CA GLY A 396 19.32 10.74 -21.93
C GLY A 396 20.13 12.00 -21.67
N LYS A 397 19.53 13.04 -21.08
CA LYS A 397 20.25 14.25 -20.67
C LYS A 397 21.34 13.94 -19.65
N ILE A 398 21.06 13.04 -18.71
CA ILE A 398 22.02 12.62 -17.68
C ILE A 398 23.20 11.88 -18.30
N LYS A 399 22.94 10.89 -19.17
CA LYS A 399 23.99 10.15 -19.88
C LYS A 399 24.85 11.07 -20.75
N LEU A 400 24.23 12.02 -21.48
CA LEU A 400 24.96 12.99 -22.30
C LEU A 400 25.90 13.85 -21.45
N LEU A 401 25.41 14.39 -20.32
CA LEU A 401 26.24 15.20 -19.42
C LEU A 401 27.38 14.39 -18.79
N SER A 402 27.12 13.14 -18.40
CA SER A 402 28.16 12.24 -17.88
C SER A 402 29.23 11.92 -18.93
N LEU A 403 28.84 11.67 -20.17
CA LEU A 403 29.78 11.43 -21.28
C LEU A 403 30.63 12.67 -21.60
N LEU A 404 30.02 13.86 -21.62
CA LEU A 404 30.75 15.13 -21.79
C LEU A 404 31.74 15.34 -20.65
N GLN A 405 31.34 15.07 -19.41
CA GLN A 405 32.20 15.17 -18.24
C GLN A 405 33.39 14.22 -18.33
N ILE A 406 33.16 12.93 -18.63
CA ILE A 406 34.23 11.93 -18.78
C ILE A 406 35.18 12.35 -19.91
N SER A 407 34.65 12.87 -21.02
CA SER A 407 35.44 13.41 -22.12
C SER A 407 36.34 14.58 -21.67
N PHE A 408 35.79 15.57 -20.97
CA PHE A 408 36.57 16.71 -20.47
C PHE A 408 37.65 16.31 -19.45
N VAL A 409 37.34 15.38 -18.54
CA VAL A 409 38.34 14.86 -17.59
C VAL A 409 39.45 14.12 -18.34
N SER A 410 39.10 13.30 -19.34
CA SER A 410 40.07 12.56 -20.15
C SER A 410 41.00 13.50 -20.93
N ILE A 411 40.44 14.56 -21.53
CA ILE A 411 41.21 15.60 -22.24
C ILE A 411 42.14 16.33 -21.26
N GLY A 412 41.63 16.71 -20.08
CA GLY A 412 42.43 17.37 -19.04
C GLY A 412 43.61 16.53 -18.56
N VAL A 413 43.41 15.23 -18.36
CA VAL A 413 44.48 14.28 -17.98
C VAL A 413 45.51 14.14 -19.10
N MET A 414 45.09 14.05 -20.36
CA MET A 414 46.00 14.00 -21.50
C MET A 414 46.84 15.28 -21.63
N MET A 415 46.21 16.44 -21.50
CA MET A 415 46.92 17.74 -21.54
C MET A 415 47.92 17.88 -20.39
N PHE A 416 47.53 17.48 -19.18
CA PHE A 416 48.44 17.50 -18.03
C PHE A 416 49.63 16.55 -18.22
N GLY A 417 49.39 15.34 -18.73
CA GLY A 417 50.44 14.39 -19.06
C GLY A 417 51.42 14.95 -20.11
N ALA A 418 50.90 15.55 -21.18
CA ALA A 418 51.73 16.18 -22.20
C ALA A 418 52.57 17.34 -21.64
N PHE A 419 51.97 18.17 -20.78
CA PHE A 419 52.67 19.27 -20.12
C PHE A 419 53.79 18.78 -19.20
N MET A 420 53.56 17.73 -18.42
CA MET A 420 54.59 17.11 -17.57
C MET A 420 55.74 16.53 -18.39
N ILE A 421 55.44 15.89 -19.54
CA ILE A 421 56.48 15.40 -20.46
C ILE A 421 57.31 16.56 -21.01
N LEU A 422 56.68 17.65 -21.45
CA LEU A 422 57.36 18.86 -21.94
C LEU A 422 58.26 19.50 -20.86
N LEU A 423 57.78 19.61 -19.63
CA LEU A 423 58.58 20.09 -18.49
C LEU A 423 59.79 19.19 -18.21
N CYS A 424 59.61 17.87 -18.20
CA CYS A 424 60.72 16.93 -18.04
C CYS A 424 61.78 17.06 -19.15
N MET A 425 61.35 17.32 -20.39
CA MET A 425 62.28 17.56 -21.51
C MET A 425 63.03 18.89 -21.37
N GLN A 426 62.42 19.92 -20.79
CA GLN A 426 63.10 21.20 -20.53
C GLN A 426 64.09 21.12 -19.37
N ILE A 427 63.78 20.39 -18.29
CA ILE A 427 64.68 20.26 -17.12
C ILE A 427 65.91 19.40 -17.44
N LYS A 428 65.82 18.49 -18.43
CA LYS A 428 66.95 17.68 -18.91
C LYS A 428 67.89 18.41 -19.88
N ARG A 429 67.54 19.62 -20.32
CA ARG A 429 68.35 20.47 -21.21
C ARG A 429 69.01 21.56 -20.39
#